data_AF-A0A0K1UEG0-F1
#
_entry.id   AF-A0A0K1UEG0-F1
#
_cell.length_a   1.000
_cell.length_b   1.000
_cell.length_c   1.000
_cell.angle_alpha   90.00
_cell.angle_beta   90.00
_cell.angle_gamma   90.00
#
_symmetry.space_group_name_H-M   'P 1'
#
loop_
_entity.id
_entity.type
_entity.pdbx_description
1 polymer ?
#
loop_
_entity_poly.entity_id
_entity_poly.type
_entity_poly.pdbx_seq_one_letter_code
_entity_poly.pdbx_strand_id
1 'polypeptide(L)'
;MALNDAPLGKTSDYPDSYDPGLLFPVAREENRRRIGLEDGRWPWFGEDLWQAWEISWLRPSGVPEVAWAEIVFPAASPAIIESKSLKLYLNSLNQAVYSSREQVAEVITQDLSSACGGAVQVNLLSVDESGEAIGRPEGFELIDDEPVSEVVFEYAPEALSASGEVVTERLCSHLLKSNCPVTGQPDWATLLISYTGPKIDRGGLLRYVVSFRQKQDFHEHCVETVFTDLMGRCNPESLTVVARYTRRGGLDINPWRSTETGGDAGPRLIRQ
;
A
#
# COMPACT_ATOMS: atom_id res chain seq x y z
N MET A 1 -13.68 0.77 15.39
CA MET A 1 -13.89 2.20 15.70
C MET A 1 -14.38 2.89 14.44
N ALA A 2 -15.21 3.93 14.55
CA ALA A 2 -15.66 4.67 13.37
C ALA A 2 -14.49 5.51 12.81
N LEU A 3 -14.38 5.65 11.48
CA LEU A 3 -13.37 6.50 10.84
C LEU A 3 -13.38 7.95 11.36
N ASN A 4 -14.50 8.43 11.90
CA ASN A 4 -14.62 9.75 12.51
C ASN A 4 -13.67 9.97 13.70
N ASP A 5 -13.17 8.89 14.31
CA ASP A 5 -12.21 8.97 15.43
C ASP A 5 -10.76 9.00 14.96
N ALA A 6 -10.48 8.73 13.68
CA ALA A 6 -9.12 8.74 13.14
C ALA A 6 -8.44 10.11 13.34
N PRO A 7 -7.11 10.15 13.63
CA PRO A 7 -6.38 11.40 13.78
C PRO A 7 -6.29 12.21 12.49
N LEU A 8 -6.37 11.54 11.34
CA LEU A 8 -6.28 12.15 10.02
C LEU A 8 -7.42 13.15 9.77
N GLY A 9 -7.10 14.32 9.22
CA GLY A 9 -8.05 15.43 9.05
C GLY A 9 -8.24 16.35 10.27
N LYS A 10 -7.66 16.03 11.43
CA LYS A 10 -7.70 16.85 12.66
C LYS A 10 -6.36 17.55 12.93
N THR A 11 -6.35 18.64 13.69
CA THR A 11 -5.14 19.17 14.34
C THR A 11 -4.71 18.20 15.44
N SER A 12 -3.44 17.84 15.48
CA SER A 12 -2.86 16.94 16.48
C SER A 12 -1.58 17.55 17.00
N ASP A 13 -1.43 17.60 18.32
CA ASP A 13 -0.17 17.96 18.95
C ASP A 13 0.84 16.82 18.72
N TYR A 14 2.11 17.17 18.57
CA TYR A 14 3.17 16.18 18.43
C TYR A 14 3.46 15.57 19.80
N PRO A 15 3.54 14.22 19.91
CA PRO A 15 3.86 13.58 21.17
C PRO A 15 5.30 13.93 21.59
N ASP A 16 5.48 14.18 22.88
CA ASP A 16 6.77 14.44 23.53
C ASP A 16 7.32 13.21 24.28
N SER A 17 6.52 12.15 24.37
CA SER A 17 6.88 10.86 24.96
C SER A 17 6.34 9.70 24.14
N TYR A 18 7.00 8.55 24.22
CA TYR A 18 6.56 7.30 23.59
C TYR A 18 5.12 6.94 23.98
N ASP A 19 4.28 6.68 22.97
CA ASP A 19 2.87 6.35 23.17
C ASP A 19 2.34 5.38 22.08
N PRO A 20 2.24 4.08 22.37
CA PRO A 20 1.65 3.10 21.45
C PRO A 20 0.13 3.25 21.31
N GLY A 21 -0.53 3.97 22.22
CA GLY A 21 -1.96 4.26 22.16
C GLY A 21 -2.36 5.20 21.01
N LEU A 22 -1.38 5.83 20.36
CA LEU A 22 -1.59 6.66 19.17
C LEU A 22 -1.98 5.85 17.93
N LEU A 23 -1.66 4.56 17.87
CA LEU A 23 -1.96 3.70 16.74
C LEU A 23 -3.46 3.53 16.56
N PHE A 24 -3.95 3.81 15.35
CA PHE A 24 -5.37 3.70 15.01
C PHE A 24 -5.57 2.59 13.97
N PRO A 25 -6.04 1.40 14.38
CA PRO A 25 -6.33 0.31 13.46
C PRO A 25 -7.65 0.54 12.72
N VAL A 26 -7.64 0.29 11.41
CA VAL A 26 -8.81 0.33 10.54
C VAL A 26 -9.10 -1.07 10.03
N ALA A 27 -10.27 -1.62 10.38
CA ALA A 27 -10.65 -2.97 10.01
C ALA A 27 -10.73 -3.13 8.48
N ARG A 28 -10.12 -4.19 7.93
CA ARG A 28 -10.17 -4.48 6.49
C ARG A 28 -11.56 -4.93 6.03
N GLU A 29 -12.28 -5.59 6.93
CA GLU A 29 -13.58 -6.22 6.66
C GLU A 29 -14.59 -5.24 6.06
N GLU A 30 -14.67 -4.01 6.57
CA GLU A 30 -15.66 -3.03 6.09
C GLU A 30 -15.47 -2.71 4.61
N ASN A 31 -14.23 -2.53 4.17
CA ASN A 31 -13.92 -2.26 2.78
C ASN A 31 -14.03 -3.53 1.92
N ARG A 32 -13.57 -4.68 2.42
CA ARG A 32 -13.70 -5.97 1.71
C ARG A 32 -15.15 -6.37 1.41
N ARG A 33 -16.10 -6.04 2.29
CA ARG A 33 -17.53 -6.21 2.00
C ARG A 33 -17.99 -5.42 0.78
N ARG A 34 -17.41 -4.23 0.53
CA ARG A 34 -17.77 -3.36 -0.61
C ARG A 34 -17.36 -3.94 -1.96
N ILE A 35 -16.43 -4.90 -1.97
CA ILE A 35 -16.00 -5.66 -3.16
C ILE A 35 -16.55 -7.10 -3.17
N GLY A 36 -17.61 -7.38 -2.39
CA GLY A 36 -18.35 -8.64 -2.43
C GLY A 36 -17.79 -9.76 -1.54
N LEU A 37 -16.87 -9.46 -0.62
CA LEU A 37 -16.27 -10.44 0.29
C LEU A 37 -16.97 -10.42 1.67
N GLU A 38 -18.24 -10.83 1.68
CA GLU A 38 -19.10 -10.75 2.87
C GLU A 38 -18.89 -11.87 3.89
N ASP A 39 -18.38 -13.03 3.47
CA ASP A 39 -18.19 -14.21 4.31
C ASP A 39 -16.84 -14.25 5.05
N GLY A 40 -16.07 -13.16 4.94
CA GLY A 40 -14.75 -13.02 5.54
C GLY A 40 -13.65 -13.80 4.83
N ARG A 41 -13.93 -14.43 3.67
CA ARG A 41 -12.92 -15.09 2.84
C ARG A 41 -12.42 -14.11 1.79
N TRP A 42 -11.14 -14.21 1.44
CA TRP A 42 -10.54 -13.43 0.36
C TRP A 42 -9.67 -14.33 -0.53
N PRO A 43 -9.68 -14.12 -1.87
CA PRO A 43 -9.05 -15.03 -2.83
C PRO A 43 -7.58 -14.69 -3.15
N TRP A 44 -6.81 -14.18 -2.18
CA TRP A 44 -5.42 -13.75 -2.43
C TRP A 44 -4.46 -14.03 -1.28
N PHE A 45 -3.20 -14.22 -1.64
CA PHE A 45 -2.04 -13.94 -0.80
C PHE A 45 -1.62 -12.48 -0.96
N GLY A 46 -0.87 -11.94 -0.01
CA GLY A 46 -0.38 -10.58 -0.14
C GLY A 46 0.07 -9.95 1.15
N GLU A 47 0.70 -8.80 1.02
CA GLU A 47 1.15 -7.96 2.13
C GLU A 47 1.01 -6.48 1.74
N ASP A 48 1.09 -5.61 2.73
CA ASP A 48 1.27 -4.17 2.55
C ASP A 48 2.66 -3.82 3.04
N LEU A 49 3.56 -3.51 2.10
CA LEU A 49 4.91 -3.03 2.43
C LEU A 49 4.86 -1.52 2.65
N TRP A 50 5.13 -1.09 3.86
CA TRP A 50 5.29 0.31 4.20
C TRP A 50 6.76 0.67 4.28
N GLN A 51 7.12 1.83 3.75
CA GLN A 51 8.45 2.40 3.96
C GLN A 51 8.31 3.66 4.81
N ALA A 52 8.96 3.65 5.98
CA ALA A 52 8.95 4.75 6.93
C ALA A 52 10.32 5.43 6.95
N TRP A 53 10.36 6.67 6.48
CA TRP A 53 11.60 7.37 6.17
C TRP A 53 12.09 8.28 7.29
N GLU A 54 11.24 8.49 8.29
CA GLU A 54 11.43 9.45 9.37
C GLU A 54 11.32 8.71 10.71
N ILE A 55 12.35 7.94 11.08
CA ILE A 55 12.42 7.28 12.39
C ILE A 55 13.64 7.78 13.15
N SER A 56 13.43 8.24 14.37
CA SER A 56 14.48 8.70 15.27
C SER A 56 14.15 8.40 16.73
N TRP A 57 15.20 8.25 17.53
CA TRP A 57 15.15 8.07 18.99
C TRP A 57 16.44 8.57 19.62
N LEU A 58 16.53 8.54 20.95
CA LEU A 58 17.73 8.91 21.70
C LEU A 58 18.53 7.67 22.12
N ARG A 59 19.84 7.70 21.92
CA ARG A 59 20.74 6.76 22.59
C ARG A 59 20.81 7.03 24.10
N PRO A 60 21.33 6.10 24.93
CA PRO A 60 21.53 6.34 26.37
C PRO A 60 22.38 7.56 26.71
N SER A 61 23.21 8.03 25.77
CA SER A 61 23.99 9.27 25.91
C SER A 61 23.18 10.55 25.69
N GLY A 62 21.92 10.45 25.28
CA GLY A 62 21.07 11.58 24.88
C GLY A 62 21.31 12.09 23.45
N VAL A 63 22.22 11.46 22.69
CA VAL A 63 22.45 11.81 21.28
C VAL A 63 21.41 11.11 20.40
N PRO A 64 20.74 11.84 19.47
CA PRO A 64 19.81 11.22 18.53
C PRO A 64 20.47 10.17 17.63
N GLU A 65 19.67 9.17 17.27
CA GLU A 65 19.94 8.21 16.21
C GLU A 65 18.79 8.23 15.21
N VAL A 66 19.09 7.89 13.95
CA VAL A 66 18.12 7.90 12.86
C VAL A 66 18.21 6.60 12.07
N ALA A 67 17.07 6.17 11.55
CA ALA A 67 16.93 5.03 10.66
C ALA A 67 15.75 5.27 9.71
N TRP A 68 15.62 4.38 8.73
CA TRP A 68 14.37 4.18 8.02
C TRP A 68 13.92 2.73 8.18
N ALA A 69 12.63 2.45 7.97
CA ALA A 69 12.08 1.11 8.13
C ALA A 69 11.41 0.61 6.85
N GLU A 70 11.50 -0.70 6.66
CA GLU A 70 10.51 -1.49 5.94
C GLU A 70 9.61 -2.18 6.95
N ILE A 71 8.30 -1.99 6.82
CA ILE A 71 7.29 -2.53 7.72
C ILE A 71 6.31 -3.34 6.88
N VAL A 72 6.25 -4.65 7.10
CA VAL A 72 5.42 -5.57 6.31
C VAL A 72 4.21 -5.97 7.12
N PHE A 73 3.03 -5.56 6.67
CA PHE A 73 1.75 -6.00 7.22
C PHE A 73 1.19 -7.14 6.38
N PRO A 74 0.89 -8.32 6.96
CA PRO A 74 0.22 -9.38 6.21
C PRO A 74 -1.14 -8.91 5.72
N ALA A 75 -1.52 -9.17 4.46
CA ALA A 75 -2.88 -8.86 3.99
C ALA A 75 -3.96 -9.66 4.75
N ALA A 76 -3.56 -10.72 5.46
CA ALA A 76 -4.42 -11.51 6.35
C ALA A 76 -4.68 -10.84 7.71
N SER A 77 -3.99 -9.75 8.06
CA SER A 77 -4.25 -9.00 9.29
C SER A 77 -5.70 -8.49 9.34
N PRO A 78 -6.38 -8.57 10.50
CA PRO A 78 -7.75 -8.04 10.66
C PRO A 78 -7.89 -6.56 10.33
N ALA A 79 -6.83 -5.76 10.59
CA ALA A 79 -6.82 -4.33 10.36
C ALA A 79 -5.55 -3.87 9.61
N ILE A 80 -5.66 -2.75 8.91
CA ILE A 80 -4.52 -1.89 8.55
C ILE A 80 -4.28 -0.86 9.66
N ILE A 81 -3.17 -0.14 9.61
CA ILE A 81 -2.91 1.01 10.47
C ILE A 81 -3.14 2.30 9.66
N GLU A 82 -3.85 3.25 10.24
CA GLU A 82 -4.06 4.57 9.61
C GLU A 82 -2.73 5.35 9.55
N SER A 83 -2.36 5.87 8.38
CA SER A 83 -1.01 6.39 8.12
C SER A 83 -0.60 7.57 9.00
N LYS A 84 -1.51 8.50 9.32
CA LYS A 84 -1.18 9.59 10.25
C LYS A 84 -1.00 9.08 11.67
N SER A 85 -1.81 8.12 12.11
CA SER A 85 -1.63 7.47 13.41
C SER A 85 -0.26 6.80 13.54
N LEU A 86 0.20 6.11 12.48
CA LEU A 86 1.54 5.53 12.42
C LEU A 86 2.62 6.60 12.48
N LYS A 87 2.46 7.71 11.75
CA LYS A 87 3.39 8.84 11.80
C LYS A 87 3.52 9.41 13.22
N LEU A 88 2.39 9.64 13.89
CA LEU A 88 2.38 10.18 15.25
C LEU A 88 3.03 9.20 16.22
N TYR A 89 2.72 7.91 16.11
CA TYR A 89 3.37 6.85 16.87
C TYR A 89 4.90 6.85 16.67
N LEU A 90 5.39 6.87 15.43
CA LEU A 90 6.84 6.91 15.17
C LEU A 90 7.48 8.19 15.73
N ASN A 91 6.80 9.33 15.64
CA ASN A 91 7.29 10.57 16.25
C ASN A 91 7.34 10.52 17.77
N SER A 92 6.52 9.69 18.42
CA SER A 92 6.56 9.50 19.88
C SER A 92 7.88 8.88 20.34
N LEU A 93 8.59 8.18 19.44
CA LEU A 93 9.92 7.60 19.71
C LEU A 93 11.04 8.66 19.75
N ASN A 94 10.82 9.86 19.20
CA ASN A 94 11.88 10.87 19.02
C ASN A 94 12.59 11.27 20.32
N GLN A 95 11.90 11.23 21.46
CA GLN A 95 12.47 11.52 22.78
C GLN A 95 12.63 10.27 23.66
N ALA A 96 12.27 9.09 23.13
CA ALA A 96 12.42 7.83 23.83
C ALA A 96 13.88 7.37 23.80
N VAL A 97 14.34 6.76 24.90
CA VAL A 97 15.72 6.29 25.03
C VAL A 97 15.78 4.78 24.77
N TYR A 98 16.51 4.38 23.74
CA TYR A 98 16.78 2.98 23.41
C TYR A 98 18.27 2.74 23.16
N SER A 99 18.76 1.57 23.58
CA SER A 99 20.19 1.25 23.51
C SER A 99 20.65 0.74 22.14
N SER A 100 19.73 0.28 21.29
CA SER A 100 20.07 -0.24 19.96
C SER A 100 18.89 -0.18 18.97
N ARG A 101 19.20 -0.32 17.68
CA ARG A 101 18.21 -0.39 16.60
C ARG A 101 17.30 -1.61 16.74
N GLU A 102 17.85 -2.74 17.15
CA GLU A 102 17.12 -3.99 17.33
C GLU A 102 16.02 -3.83 18.38
N GLN A 103 16.31 -3.13 19.49
CA GLN A 103 15.33 -2.84 20.51
C GLN A 103 14.17 -1.98 19.98
N VAL A 104 14.47 -0.98 19.15
CA VAL A 104 13.44 -0.13 18.53
C VAL A 104 12.60 -0.95 17.54
N ALA A 105 13.23 -1.81 16.73
CA ALA A 105 12.53 -2.68 15.80
C ALA A 105 11.59 -3.67 16.52
N GLU A 106 12.02 -4.23 17.66
CA GLU A 106 11.19 -5.11 18.50
C GLU A 106 9.96 -4.38 19.07
N VAL A 107 10.15 -3.16 19.58
CA VAL A 107 9.05 -2.32 20.10
C VAL A 107 8.02 -2.04 19.00
N ILE A 108 8.47 -1.54 17.85
CA ILE A 108 7.60 -1.24 16.71
C ILE A 108 6.88 -2.50 16.23
N THR A 109 7.58 -3.63 16.15
CA THR A 109 7.00 -4.92 15.75
C THR A 109 5.88 -5.33 16.69
N GLN A 110 6.12 -5.25 18.01
CA GLN A 110 5.15 -5.65 19.02
C GLN A 110 3.90 -4.78 18.99
N ASP A 111 4.07 -3.45 18.95
CA ASP A 111 2.95 -2.52 18.98
C ASP A 111 2.08 -2.61 17.73
N LEU A 112 2.71 -2.63 16.55
CA LEU A 112 1.98 -2.75 15.29
C LEU A 112 1.28 -4.10 15.17
N SER A 113 1.92 -5.18 15.61
CA SER A 113 1.29 -6.50 15.60
C SER A 113 0.07 -6.56 16.52
N SER A 114 0.21 -5.97 17.72
CA SER A 114 -0.89 -5.84 18.69
C SER A 114 -2.05 -5.01 18.13
N ALA A 115 -1.75 -3.86 17.52
CA ALA A 115 -2.75 -2.95 16.99
C ALA A 115 -3.50 -3.53 15.77
N CYS A 116 -2.81 -4.16 14.82
CA CYS A 116 -3.43 -4.66 13.61
C CYS A 116 -4.01 -6.09 13.73
N GLY A 117 -3.61 -6.83 14.78
CA GLY A 117 -4.02 -8.21 15.01
C GLY A 117 -3.34 -9.24 14.09
N GLY A 118 -2.18 -8.90 13.51
CA GLY A 118 -1.40 -9.77 12.62
C GLY A 118 0.09 -9.70 12.93
N ALA A 119 0.87 -10.68 12.44
CA ALA A 119 2.32 -10.72 12.65
C ALA A 119 3.03 -9.74 11.70
N VAL A 120 3.31 -8.53 12.19
CA VAL A 120 4.04 -7.49 11.44
C VAL A 120 5.53 -7.80 11.46
N GLN A 121 6.24 -7.52 10.38
CA GLN A 121 7.70 -7.58 10.33
C GLN A 121 8.26 -6.16 10.18
N VAL A 122 9.29 -5.83 10.97
CA VAL A 122 9.96 -4.52 10.91
C VAL A 122 11.44 -4.73 10.69
N ASN A 123 11.98 -4.08 9.67
CA ASN A 123 13.41 -4.04 9.39
C ASN A 123 13.89 -2.58 9.44
N LEU A 124 14.72 -2.25 10.43
CA LEU A 124 15.34 -0.93 10.54
C LEU A 124 16.70 -0.90 9.82
N LEU A 125 16.80 0.00 8.86
CA LEU A 125 17.91 0.13 7.92
C LEU A 125 18.69 1.41 8.18
N SER A 126 19.99 1.37 7.89
CA SER A 126 20.85 2.53 8.08
C SER A 126 20.57 3.59 7.02
N VAL A 127 20.72 4.86 7.39
CA VAL A 127 20.69 5.98 6.43
C VAL A 127 21.98 6.12 5.63
N ASP A 128 23.04 5.42 6.05
CA ASP A 128 24.32 5.36 5.31
C ASP A 128 24.29 4.31 4.19
N GLU A 129 23.30 3.42 4.18
CA GLU A 129 23.13 2.41 3.14
C GLU A 129 22.48 3.02 1.90
N SER A 130 23.07 2.76 0.73
CA SER A 130 22.47 3.18 -0.54
C SER A 130 21.26 2.31 -0.86
N GLY A 131 20.16 2.95 -1.26
CA GLY A 131 19.03 2.25 -1.86
C GLY A 131 18.80 2.77 -3.28
N GLU A 132 18.65 1.86 -4.24
CA GLU A 132 18.33 2.22 -5.62
C GLU A 132 16.83 2.52 -5.76
N ALA A 133 16.51 3.53 -6.57
CA ALA A 133 15.15 3.76 -7.06
C ALA A 133 15.20 3.63 -8.58
N ILE A 134 14.34 2.78 -9.14
CA ILE A 134 14.35 2.50 -10.57
C ILE A 134 13.17 3.19 -11.28
N GLY A 135 13.26 3.27 -12.61
CA GLY A 135 12.15 3.69 -13.45
C GLY A 135 11.09 2.61 -13.59
N ARG A 136 10.65 2.34 -14.82
CA ARG A 136 9.81 1.18 -15.11
C ARG A 136 10.59 -0.12 -14.85
N PRO A 137 10.08 -1.06 -14.03
CA PRO A 137 10.74 -2.34 -13.82
C PRO A 137 10.92 -3.13 -15.12
N GLU A 138 11.98 -3.92 -15.20
CA GLU A 138 12.27 -4.73 -16.39
C GLU A 138 11.15 -5.74 -16.68
N GLY A 139 10.86 -5.93 -17.97
CA GLY A 139 9.82 -6.86 -18.44
C GLY A 139 8.39 -6.33 -18.33
N PHE A 140 8.15 -5.16 -17.72
CA PHE A 140 6.84 -4.52 -17.71
C PHE A 140 6.62 -3.66 -18.97
N GLU A 141 5.49 -3.89 -19.64
CA GLU A 141 5.04 -3.07 -20.75
C GLU A 141 4.18 -1.91 -20.26
N LEU A 142 4.39 -0.71 -20.80
CA LEU A 142 3.67 0.49 -20.39
C LEU A 142 2.38 0.63 -21.20
N ILE A 143 1.24 0.79 -20.52
CA ILE A 143 -0.07 0.96 -21.18
C ILE A 143 -0.54 2.42 -21.22
N ASP A 144 0.24 3.36 -20.70
CA ASP A 144 -0.18 4.76 -20.52
C ASP A 144 -0.43 5.52 -21.83
N ASP A 145 0.14 5.05 -22.93
CA ASP A 145 0.02 5.63 -24.27
C ASP A 145 -0.96 4.86 -25.18
N GLU A 146 -1.71 3.89 -24.63
CA GLU A 146 -2.67 3.10 -25.41
C GLU A 146 -3.81 4.00 -25.96
N PRO A 147 -4.18 3.83 -27.24
CA PRO A 147 -5.22 4.64 -27.84
C PRO A 147 -6.58 4.32 -27.23
N VAL A 148 -7.23 5.33 -26.66
CA VAL A 148 -8.57 5.22 -26.06
C VAL A 148 -9.53 6.21 -26.72
N SER A 149 -10.75 5.76 -27.04
CA SER A 149 -11.79 6.58 -27.66
C SER A 149 -12.41 7.58 -26.69
N GLU A 150 -12.49 7.22 -25.41
CA GLU A 150 -13.07 8.03 -24.35
C GLU A 150 -12.44 7.67 -22.99
N VAL A 151 -12.21 8.69 -22.17
CA VAL A 151 -11.72 8.56 -20.79
C VAL A 151 -12.82 8.98 -19.83
N VAL A 152 -13.04 8.16 -18.79
CA VAL A 152 -13.94 8.46 -17.68
C VAL A 152 -13.14 8.57 -16.38
N PHE A 153 -13.57 9.44 -15.47
CA PHE A 153 -12.93 9.66 -14.17
C PHE A 153 -13.75 9.14 -12.98
N GLU A 154 -14.94 8.62 -13.28
CA GLU A 154 -15.77 7.85 -12.36
C GLU A 154 -15.42 6.38 -12.50
N TYR A 155 -15.44 5.64 -11.38
CA TYR A 155 -15.06 4.23 -11.31
C TYR A 155 -15.84 3.38 -12.31
N ALA A 156 -15.11 2.70 -13.21
CA ALA A 156 -15.67 2.04 -14.39
C ALA A 156 -15.09 0.62 -14.59
N PRO A 157 -15.42 -0.36 -13.72
CA PRO A 157 -14.93 -1.73 -13.83
C PRO A 157 -15.36 -2.41 -15.14
N GLU A 158 -16.47 -2.00 -15.75
CA GLU A 158 -16.94 -2.46 -17.05
C GLU A 158 -16.04 -2.14 -18.25
N ALA A 159 -15.04 -1.28 -18.08
CA ALA A 159 -14.01 -1.09 -19.09
C ALA A 159 -13.08 -2.31 -19.23
N LEU A 160 -13.01 -3.18 -18.22
CA LEU A 160 -12.16 -4.38 -18.26
C LEU A 160 -12.79 -5.47 -19.12
N SER A 161 -11.98 -5.99 -20.04
CA SER A 161 -12.30 -7.18 -20.82
C SER A 161 -11.02 -7.92 -21.19
N ALA A 162 -11.14 -9.22 -21.43
CA ALA A 162 -10.06 -10.06 -21.90
C ALA A 162 -10.61 -11.11 -22.87
N SER A 163 -9.83 -11.44 -23.91
CA SER A 163 -10.25 -12.41 -24.93
C SER A 163 -9.07 -12.97 -25.71
N GLY A 164 -9.33 -13.99 -26.52
CA GLY A 164 -8.32 -14.55 -27.43
C GLY A 164 -7.40 -15.55 -26.74
N GLU A 165 -6.13 -15.52 -27.12
CA GLU A 165 -5.13 -16.48 -26.65
C GLU A 165 -4.75 -16.27 -25.17
N VAL A 166 -4.34 -17.36 -24.53
CA VAL A 166 -3.75 -17.30 -23.19
C VAL A 166 -2.32 -16.78 -23.32
N VAL A 167 -2.02 -15.71 -22.60
CA VAL A 167 -0.71 -15.06 -22.57
C VAL A 167 -0.19 -15.01 -21.13
N THR A 168 1.13 -14.92 -20.98
CA THR A 168 1.77 -14.49 -19.73
C THR A 168 2.43 -13.14 -19.99
N GLU A 169 1.89 -12.07 -19.40
CA GLU A 169 2.36 -10.71 -19.62
C GLU A 169 2.53 -9.94 -18.30
N ARG A 170 3.35 -8.90 -18.34
CA ARG A 170 3.51 -7.92 -17.27
C ARG A 170 3.19 -6.53 -17.82
N LEU A 171 2.17 -5.91 -17.27
CA LEU A 171 1.66 -4.59 -17.68
C LEU A 171 1.86 -3.59 -16.54
N CYS A 172 2.15 -2.34 -16.87
CA CYS A 172 2.27 -1.27 -15.90
C CYS A 172 1.61 0.02 -16.36
N SER A 173 1.13 0.79 -15.40
CA SER A 173 0.65 2.16 -15.60
C SER A 173 1.18 3.08 -14.51
N HIS A 174 1.72 4.23 -14.90
CA HIS A 174 2.14 5.29 -13.97
C HIS A 174 0.99 6.25 -13.62
N LEU A 175 -0.21 6.02 -14.16
CA LEU A 175 -1.33 6.95 -14.11
C LEU A 175 -2.33 6.66 -12.98
N LEU A 176 -2.09 5.63 -12.16
CA LEU A 176 -2.94 5.36 -11.00
C LEU A 176 -2.92 6.55 -10.05
N LYS A 177 -4.11 7.14 -9.86
CA LYS A 177 -4.34 8.21 -8.90
C LYS A 177 -5.71 7.97 -8.26
N SER A 178 -5.79 8.09 -6.94
CA SER A 178 -7.03 8.07 -6.17
C SER A 178 -7.05 9.27 -5.22
N ASN A 179 -8.07 9.38 -4.38
CA ASN A 179 -8.13 10.38 -3.31
C ASN A 179 -8.17 9.69 -1.96
N CYS A 180 -7.48 10.26 -0.97
CA CYS A 180 -7.54 9.78 0.39
C CYS A 180 -8.95 9.99 0.97
N PRO A 181 -9.60 8.95 1.52
CA PRO A 181 -10.99 9.02 1.97
C PRO A 181 -11.20 9.97 3.16
N VAL A 182 -10.12 10.32 3.88
CA VAL A 182 -10.22 11.19 5.06
C VAL A 182 -9.87 12.65 4.73
N THR A 183 -8.88 12.89 3.87
CA THR A 183 -8.37 14.25 3.59
C THR A 183 -8.81 14.82 2.24
N GLY A 184 -9.28 13.97 1.33
CA GLY A 184 -9.53 14.34 -0.07
C GLY A 184 -8.27 14.66 -0.88
N GLN A 185 -7.08 14.56 -0.29
CA GLN A 185 -5.82 14.82 -0.99
C GLN A 185 -5.52 13.71 -2.01
N PRO A 186 -4.83 14.03 -3.11
CA PRO A 186 -4.53 13.07 -4.16
C PRO A 186 -3.45 12.09 -3.71
N ASP A 187 -3.67 10.83 -4.03
CA ASP A 187 -2.69 9.75 -3.87
C ASP A 187 -2.23 9.30 -5.26
N TRP A 188 -0.93 9.10 -5.44
CA TRP A 188 -0.31 8.79 -6.73
C TRP A 188 0.43 7.46 -6.64
N ALA A 189 0.31 6.63 -7.67
CA ALA A 189 0.99 5.34 -7.71
C ALA A 189 1.40 4.92 -9.12
N THR A 190 2.35 3.99 -9.17
CA THR A 190 2.50 3.10 -10.32
C THR A 190 1.78 1.79 -10.00
N LEU A 191 0.92 1.33 -10.91
CA LEU A 191 0.27 0.03 -10.87
C LEU A 191 1.06 -0.96 -11.73
N LEU A 192 1.36 -2.13 -11.18
CA LEU A 192 2.04 -3.24 -11.83
C LEU A 192 1.11 -4.45 -11.79
N ILE A 193 0.89 -5.07 -12.95
CA ILE A 193 0.02 -6.24 -13.12
C ILE A 193 0.83 -7.32 -13.81
N SER A 194 0.97 -8.49 -13.19
CA SER A 194 1.52 -9.69 -13.81
C SER A 194 0.43 -10.74 -13.86
N TYR A 195 0.17 -11.33 -15.02
CA TYR A 195 -0.91 -12.32 -15.14
C TYR A 195 -0.59 -13.38 -16.19
N THR A 196 -1.23 -14.55 -16.00
CA THR A 196 -1.41 -15.56 -17.04
C THR A 196 -2.90 -15.75 -17.28
N GLY A 197 -3.36 -15.67 -18.52
CA GLY A 197 -4.78 -15.83 -18.86
C GLY A 197 -5.15 -15.26 -20.22
N PRO A 198 -6.45 -15.16 -20.55
CA PRO A 198 -6.89 -14.51 -21.78
C PRO A 198 -6.31 -13.10 -21.89
N LYS A 199 -5.86 -12.70 -23.08
CA LYS A 199 -5.22 -11.40 -23.28
C LYS A 199 -6.15 -10.24 -22.90
N ILE A 200 -5.69 -9.40 -21.98
CA ILE A 200 -6.44 -8.22 -21.50
C ILE A 200 -6.43 -7.13 -22.57
N ASP A 201 -7.58 -6.50 -22.80
CA ASP A 201 -7.68 -5.30 -23.64
C ASP A 201 -6.99 -4.11 -22.96
N ARG A 202 -5.89 -3.63 -23.54
CA ARG A 202 -5.02 -2.62 -22.92
C ARG A 202 -5.67 -1.24 -22.88
N GLY A 203 -6.48 -0.89 -23.89
CA GLY A 203 -7.25 0.35 -23.90
C GLY A 203 -8.31 0.35 -22.80
N GLY A 204 -9.05 -0.75 -22.64
CA GLY A 204 -9.97 -0.97 -21.54
C GLY A 204 -9.31 -0.92 -20.17
N LEU A 205 -8.14 -1.56 -20.01
CA LEU A 205 -7.34 -1.51 -18.80
C LEU A 205 -6.87 -0.09 -18.46
N LEU A 206 -6.39 0.68 -19.44
CA LEU A 206 -6.01 2.09 -19.23
C LEU A 206 -7.21 2.93 -18.76
N ARG A 207 -8.38 2.78 -19.41
CA ARG A 207 -9.63 3.46 -19.00
C ARG A 207 -10.01 3.09 -17.57
N TYR A 208 -9.90 1.81 -17.21
CA TYR A 208 -10.15 1.32 -15.87
C TYR A 208 -9.20 1.96 -14.84
N VAL A 209 -7.89 1.99 -15.11
CA VAL A 209 -6.91 2.62 -14.20
C VAL A 209 -7.22 4.11 -14.01
N VAL A 210 -7.53 4.84 -15.08
CA VAL A 210 -7.86 6.26 -15.01
C VAL A 210 -9.20 6.52 -14.30
N SER A 211 -10.11 5.55 -14.29
CA SER A 211 -11.39 5.64 -13.59
C SER A 211 -11.26 5.81 -12.06
N PHE A 212 -10.11 5.47 -11.48
CA PHE A 212 -9.83 5.70 -10.06
C PHE A 212 -9.59 7.16 -9.69
N ARG A 213 -9.41 8.05 -10.69
CA ARG A 213 -8.90 9.42 -10.50
C ARG A 213 -9.66 10.24 -9.45
N GLN A 214 -10.97 10.03 -9.34
CA GLN A 214 -11.81 10.72 -8.34
C GLN A 214 -12.26 9.82 -7.19
N LYS A 215 -12.02 8.50 -7.28
CA LYS A 215 -12.41 7.52 -6.27
C LYS A 215 -11.69 7.80 -4.95
N GLN A 216 -12.46 7.79 -3.86
CA GLN A 216 -11.92 7.83 -2.51
C GLN A 216 -11.60 6.41 -2.04
N ASP A 217 -10.33 6.15 -1.73
CA ASP A 217 -9.93 4.80 -1.35
C ASP A 217 -8.65 4.74 -0.52
N PHE A 218 -8.55 3.74 0.35
CA PHE A 218 -7.27 3.39 0.97
C PHE A 218 -6.38 2.69 -0.07
N HIS A 219 -5.07 2.81 0.08
CA HIS A 219 -4.12 2.27 -0.91
C HIS A 219 -4.27 0.76 -1.03
N GLU A 220 -4.39 0.10 0.13
CA GLU A 220 -4.59 -1.34 0.29
C GLU A 220 -5.89 -1.80 -0.37
N HIS A 221 -7.00 -1.10 -0.11
CA HIS A 221 -8.30 -1.47 -0.67
C HIS A 221 -8.40 -1.15 -2.17
N CYS A 222 -7.71 -0.11 -2.65
CA CYS A 222 -7.58 0.15 -4.08
C CYS A 222 -6.96 -1.05 -4.81
N VAL A 223 -5.89 -1.65 -4.25
CA VAL A 223 -5.25 -2.84 -4.84
C VAL A 223 -6.15 -4.08 -4.73
N GLU A 224 -6.85 -4.26 -3.61
CA GLU A 224 -7.86 -5.34 -3.46
C GLU A 224 -9.02 -5.21 -4.46
N THR A 225 -9.43 -3.98 -4.77
CA THR A 225 -10.45 -3.67 -5.79
C THR A 225 -9.93 -4.05 -7.18
N VAL A 226 -8.72 -3.61 -7.55
CA VAL A 226 -8.09 -3.94 -8.84
C VAL A 226 -7.94 -5.44 -9.02
N PHE A 227 -7.47 -6.14 -7.99
CA PHE A 227 -7.34 -7.59 -8.02
C PHE A 227 -8.69 -8.27 -8.25
N THR A 228 -9.71 -7.90 -7.47
CA THR A 228 -11.05 -8.49 -7.55
C THR A 228 -11.71 -8.24 -8.90
N ASP A 229 -11.61 -7.02 -9.43
CA ASP A 229 -12.17 -6.66 -10.73
C ASP A 229 -11.51 -7.42 -11.89
N LEU A 230 -10.17 -7.53 -11.88
CA LEU A 230 -9.43 -8.30 -12.88
C LEU A 230 -9.76 -9.79 -12.80
N MET A 231 -9.82 -10.36 -11.59
CA MET A 231 -10.24 -11.75 -11.40
C MET A 231 -11.65 -11.99 -11.96
N GLY A 232 -12.61 -11.12 -11.63
CA GLY A 232 -14.01 -11.29 -12.02
C GLY A 232 -14.30 -11.03 -13.50
N ARG A 233 -13.54 -10.15 -14.16
CA ARG A 233 -13.83 -9.70 -15.54
C ARG A 233 -12.88 -10.23 -16.60
N CYS A 234 -11.63 -10.47 -16.24
CA CYS A 234 -10.61 -10.98 -17.15
C CYS A 234 -10.36 -12.48 -16.95
N ASN A 235 -10.80 -13.05 -15.82
CA ASN A 235 -10.66 -14.46 -15.46
C ASN A 235 -9.26 -15.05 -15.75
N PRO A 236 -8.18 -14.40 -15.26
CA PRO A 236 -6.84 -14.94 -15.40
C PRO A 236 -6.68 -16.24 -14.60
N GLU A 237 -5.79 -17.12 -15.08
CA GLU A 237 -5.38 -18.33 -14.37
C GLU A 237 -4.46 -17.99 -13.19
N SER A 238 -3.60 -16.98 -13.35
CA SER A 238 -2.83 -16.39 -12.26
C SER A 238 -2.74 -14.87 -12.39
N LEU A 239 -2.73 -14.17 -11.26
CA LEU A 239 -2.73 -12.72 -11.19
C LEU A 239 -1.92 -12.25 -9.99
N THR A 240 -1.06 -11.24 -10.21
CA THR A 240 -0.42 -10.44 -9.18
C THR A 240 -0.62 -8.97 -9.50
N VAL A 241 -1.15 -8.22 -8.54
CA VAL A 241 -1.36 -6.78 -8.62
C VAL A 241 -0.54 -6.11 -7.52
N VAL A 242 0.28 -5.14 -7.90
CA VAL A 242 1.11 -4.33 -6.99
C VAL A 242 0.85 -2.86 -7.27
N ALA A 243 0.69 -2.03 -6.24
CA ALA A 243 0.74 -0.59 -6.40
C ALA A 243 1.85 0.00 -5.54
N ARG A 244 2.69 0.83 -6.16
CA ARG A 244 3.78 1.57 -5.50
C ARG A 244 3.36 3.03 -5.34
N TYR A 245 2.83 3.40 -4.18
CA TYR A 245 2.37 4.76 -3.93
C TYR A 245 3.53 5.70 -3.57
N THR A 246 3.34 6.98 -3.85
CA THR A 246 4.26 8.05 -3.41
C THR A 246 4.08 8.33 -1.93
N ARG A 247 5.16 8.73 -1.23
CA ARG A 247 5.06 9.00 0.20
C ARG A 247 4.20 10.22 0.55
N ARG A 248 3.52 10.14 1.70
CA ARG A 248 2.86 11.27 2.35
C ARG A 248 3.27 11.32 3.82
N GLY A 249 3.81 12.47 4.22
CA GLY A 249 4.22 12.68 5.61
C GLY A 249 5.30 11.70 6.11
N GLY A 250 6.23 11.29 5.26
CA GLY A 250 7.33 10.41 5.62
C GLY A 250 7.04 8.91 5.48
N LEU A 251 5.85 8.54 5.00
CA LEU A 251 5.40 7.15 4.87
C LEU A 251 4.89 6.89 3.44
N ASP A 252 5.31 5.80 2.81
CA ASP A 252 4.65 5.25 1.62
C ASP A 252 4.12 3.84 1.90
N ILE A 253 3.11 3.44 1.11
CA ILE A 253 2.39 2.17 1.26
C ILE A 253 2.39 1.46 -0.09
N ASN A 254 2.78 0.20 -0.09
CA ASN A 254 3.00 -0.58 -1.30
C ASN A 254 2.27 -1.92 -1.21
N PRO A 255 0.95 -1.94 -1.39
CA PRO A 255 0.17 -3.16 -1.31
C PRO A 255 0.43 -4.05 -2.52
N TRP A 256 0.50 -5.36 -2.27
CA TRP A 256 0.47 -6.36 -3.31
C TRP A 256 -0.50 -7.51 -2.98
N ARG A 257 -1.16 -8.04 -4.01
CA ARG A 257 -2.15 -9.12 -3.93
C ARG A 257 -1.90 -10.12 -5.04
N SER A 258 -1.89 -11.41 -4.74
CA SER A 258 -1.57 -12.46 -5.71
C SER A 258 -2.43 -13.72 -5.52
N THR A 259 -2.69 -14.43 -6.62
CA THR A 259 -3.24 -15.80 -6.59
C THR A 259 -2.20 -16.83 -6.13
N GLU A 260 -0.91 -16.50 -6.21
CA GLU A 260 0.20 -17.41 -5.93
C GLU A 260 0.97 -17.01 -4.66
N THR A 261 1.60 -17.99 -4.02
CA THR A 261 2.52 -17.76 -2.91
C THR A 261 3.88 -17.31 -3.45
N GLY A 262 4.43 -16.21 -2.93
CA GLY A 262 5.78 -15.76 -3.30
C GLY A 262 5.85 -14.50 -4.17
N GLY A 263 4.75 -13.74 -4.28
CA GLY A 263 4.82 -12.37 -4.77
C GLY A 263 5.54 -11.44 -3.79
N ASP A 264 5.92 -10.26 -4.27
CA ASP A 264 6.47 -9.17 -3.45
C ASP A 264 5.96 -7.81 -3.98
N ALA A 265 6.29 -6.74 -3.25
CA ALA A 265 5.95 -5.38 -3.65
C ALA A 265 6.86 -4.81 -4.75
N GLY A 266 7.85 -5.57 -5.24
CA GLY A 266 8.84 -5.12 -6.21
C GLY A 266 9.80 -4.04 -5.69
N PRO A 267 10.70 -3.54 -6.56
CA PRO A 267 11.67 -2.52 -6.19
C PRO A 267 11.03 -1.15 -5.99
N ARG A 268 11.74 -0.28 -5.27
CA ARG A 268 11.35 1.14 -5.15
C ARG A 268 11.43 1.84 -6.49
N LEU A 269 10.42 2.67 -6.78
CA LEU A 269 10.29 3.42 -8.02
C LEU A 269 10.62 4.90 -7.81
N ILE A 270 11.01 5.57 -8.90
CA ILE A 270 11.57 6.93 -8.89
C ILE A 270 10.67 8.03 -8.29
N ARG A 271 9.36 7.83 -8.25
CA ARG A 271 8.40 8.83 -7.75
C ARG A 271 8.12 8.73 -6.24
N GLN A 272 8.67 7.72 -5.55
CA GLN A 272 8.31 7.39 -4.18
C GLN A 272 8.98 8.23 -3.10
#